data_AF-A0A920QQX1-F1
#
_entry.id   AF-A0A920QQX1-F1
#
_cell.length_a   1.000
_cell.length_b   1.000
_cell.length_c   1.000
_cell.angle_alpha   90.00
_cell.angle_beta   90.00
_cell.angle_gamma   90.00
#
_symmetry.space_group_name_H-M   'P 1'
#
loop_
_entity.id
_entity.type
_entity.pdbx_description
1 polymer ?
#
loop_
_entity_poly.entity_id
_entity_poly.type
_entity_poly.pdbx_seq_one_letter_code
_entity_poly.pdbx_strand_id
1 'polypeptide(L)'
;MAAYGDIFLRNTLYSGVIPQISVILGPSAGGAVYSPAITDFIFMVKGTGQMYITGPDVVKAVTGADVTHEELGGADSHASLSGVAHFVYENEEQCIDAVRRLLGFLPSNNLEESPIVTTGASKTLAGAELRYLIPDEANKPYDVRDIIDRIIDEQDFLEVQARFAPNIVVGFGRFDGRTTGVIANPNPPI
;
A
#
# COMPACT_ATOMS: atom_id res chain seq x y z
N MET A 1 0.48 -9.35 28.54
CA MET A 1 -0.78 -9.26 27.77
C MET A 1 -1.52 -7.94 27.98
N ALA A 2 -1.62 -7.41 29.22
CA ALA A 2 -2.27 -6.11 29.48
C ALA A 2 -1.71 -4.93 28.65
N ALA A 3 -0.38 -4.81 28.54
CA ALA A 3 0.25 -3.73 27.78
C ALA A 3 -0.08 -3.72 26.28
N TYR A 4 -0.26 -4.90 25.66
CA TYR A 4 -0.69 -4.99 24.26
C TYR A 4 -2.13 -4.51 24.10
N GLY A 5 -3.02 -4.86 25.05
CA GLY A 5 -4.41 -4.43 25.04
C GLY A 5 -4.58 -2.91 25.04
N ASP A 6 -3.77 -2.20 25.84
CA ASP A 6 -3.80 -0.73 25.88
C ASP A 6 -3.38 -0.09 24.54
N ILE A 7 -2.40 -0.70 23.86
CA ILE A 7 -1.97 -0.24 22.52
C ILE A 7 -3.09 -0.48 21.50
N PHE A 8 -3.68 -1.67 21.48
CA PHE A 8 -4.74 -2.00 20.51
C PHE A 8 -6.00 -1.16 20.72
N LEU A 9 -6.34 -0.85 21.98
CA LEU A 9 -7.43 0.06 22.29
C LEU A 9 -7.16 1.44 21.71
N ARG A 10 -5.94 1.97 21.87
CA ARG A 10 -5.56 3.27 21.30
C ARG A 10 -5.60 3.25 19.77
N ASN A 11 -5.08 2.20 19.14
CA ASN A 11 -5.16 2.10 17.67
C ASN A 11 -6.61 2.15 17.18
N THR A 12 -7.49 1.41 17.84
CA THR A 12 -8.94 1.41 17.54
C THR A 12 -9.55 2.80 17.75
N LEU A 13 -9.27 3.46 18.87
CA LEU A 13 -9.80 4.78 19.19
C LEU A 13 -9.33 5.88 18.23
N TYR A 14 -8.13 5.74 17.67
CA TYR A 14 -7.54 6.70 16.74
C TYR A 14 -7.76 6.36 15.26
N SER A 15 -8.39 5.22 14.96
CA SER A 15 -8.72 4.80 13.59
C SER A 15 -9.64 5.82 12.92
N GLY A 16 -9.20 6.39 11.80
CA GLY A 16 -9.94 7.45 11.09
C GLY A 16 -9.93 8.81 11.79
N VAL A 17 -9.14 9.00 12.85
CA VAL A 17 -8.93 10.29 13.54
C VAL A 17 -7.58 10.89 13.13
N ILE A 18 -6.52 10.09 13.21
CA ILE A 18 -5.18 10.44 12.74
C ILE A 18 -4.65 9.30 11.86
N PRO A 19 -3.84 9.58 10.83
CA PRO A 19 -3.18 8.54 10.06
C PRO A 19 -2.27 7.69 10.95
N GLN A 20 -2.45 6.38 10.91
CA GLN A 20 -1.65 5.39 11.60
C GLN A 20 -0.88 4.55 10.57
N ILE A 21 0.45 4.61 10.62
CA ILE A 21 1.32 3.93 9.65
C ILE A 21 2.26 2.99 10.40
N SER A 22 2.27 1.72 10.00
CA SER A 22 3.19 0.71 10.54
C SER A 22 4.30 0.41 9.56
N VAL A 23 5.54 0.38 10.05
CA VAL A 23 6.74 0.12 9.25
C VAL A 23 7.48 -1.07 9.85
N ILE A 24 7.54 -2.17 9.11
CA ILE A 24 8.07 -3.45 9.56
C ILE A 24 9.46 -3.66 8.97
N LEU A 25 10.46 -3.33 9.77
CA LEU A 25 11.90 -3.43 9.42
C LEU A 25 12.57 -4.67 10.04
N GLY A 26 11.78 -5.56 10.64
CA GLY A 26 12.28 -6.73 11.36
C GLY A 26 11.17 -7.72 11.69
N PRO A 27 11.48 -8.78 12.43
CA PRO A 27 10.49 -9.79 12.81
C PRO A 27 9.49 -9.25 13.84
N SER A 28 8.21 -9.46 13.56
CA SER A 28 7.07 -9.18 14.43
C SER A 28 6.21 -10.45 14.52
N ALA A 29 6.11 -11.05 15.71
CA ALA A 29 5.45 -12.33 15.89
C ALA A 29 4.42 -12.31 17.05
N GLY A 30 3.39 -13.15 16.94
CA GLY A 30 2.42 -13.35 18.00
C GLY A 30 1.59 -12.10 18.27
N GLY A 31 1.53 -11.64 19.52
CA GLY A 31 0.73 -10.47 19.89
C GLY A 31 1.15 -9.18 19.17
N ALA A 32 2.42 -9.05 18.79
CA ALA A 32 2.94 -7.83 18.20
C ALA A 32 2.33 -7.48 16.82
N VAL A 33 1.85 -8.48 16.07
CA VAL A 33 1.30 -8.24 14.72
C VAL A 33 -0.07 -7.57 14.74
N TYR A 34 -0.79 -7.63 15.86
CA TYR A 34 -2.15 -7.10 15.93
C TYR A 34 -2.20 -5.58 15.91
N SER A 35 -1.19 -4.86 16.41
CA SER A 35 -1.17 -3.39 16.33
C SER A 35 -1.00 -2.94 14.88
N PRO A 36 -0.02 -3.42 14.10
CA PRO A 36 0.05 -3.12 12.67
C PRO A 36 -1.21 -3.48 11.89
N ALA A 37 -1.83 -4.62 12.19
CA ALA A 37 -3.03 -5.10 11.50
C ALA A 37 -4.25 -4.16 11.64
N ILE A 38 -4.24 -3.23 12.58
CA ILE A 38 -5.31 -2.24 12.81
C ILE A 38 -4.82 -0.79 12.60
N THR A 39 -3.68 -0.61 11.94
CA THR A 39 -3.25 0.69 11.38
C THR A 39 -3.66 0.80 9.92
N ASP A 40 -3.63 2.02 9.36
CA ASP A 40 -4.16 2.29 8.02
C ASP A 40 -3.26 1.75 6.90
N PHE A 41 -1.94 1.82 7.07
CA PHE A 41 -0.97 1.34 6.09
C PHE A 41 0.17 0.56 6.74
N ILE A 42 0.57 -0.53 6.09
CA ILE A 42 1.67 -1.40 6.50
C ILE A 42 2.73 -1.40 5.40
N PHE A 43 3.92 -0.93 5.75
CA PHE A 43 5.12 -0.97 4.92
C PHE A 43 6.03 -2.09 5.42
N MET A 44 6.60 -2.88 4.51
CA MET A 44 7.57 -3.92 4.85
C MET A 44 8.83 -3.79 3.99
N VAL A 45 9.98 -4.18 4.55
CA VAL A 45 11.23 -4.30 3.79
C VAL A 45 11.51 -5.77 3.50
N LYS A 46 11.86 -6.09 2.25
CA LYS A 46 12.16 -7.46 1.84
C LYS A 46 13.35 -8.04 2.60
N GLY A 47 13.25 -9.31 2.96
CA GLY A 47 14.30 -10.06 3.64
C GLY A 47 14.53 -9.69 5.10
N THR A 48 13.95 -8.58 5.60
CA THR A 48 14.05 -8.18 7.01
C THR A 48 12.69 -8.12 7.70
N GLY A 49 11.69 -7.53 7.05
CA GLY A 49 10.33 -7.42 7.56
C GLY A 49 9.61 -8.78 7.54
N GLN A 50 9.18 -9.25 8.71
CA GLN A 50 8.46 -10.52 8.84
C GLN A 50 7.29 -10.38 9.81
N MET A 51 6.11 -10.91 9.48
CA MET A 51 4.92 -10.89 10.32
C MET A 51 4.20 -12.24 10.35
N TYR A 52 3.92 -12.78 11.54
CA TYR A 52 3.04 -13.94 11.68
C TYR A 52 2.52 -14.09 13.10
N ILE A 53 1.31 -14.64 13.27
CA ILE A 53 0.75 -14.92 14.60
C ILE A 53 1.49 -16.12 15.23
N THR A 54 1.72 -17.16 14.44
CA THR A 54 2.32 -18.42 14.90
C THR A 54 3.52 -18.73 14.01
N GLY A 55 4.69 -18.99 14.60
CA GLY A 55 5.92 -19.19 13.84
C GLY A 55 6.03 -20.56 13.16
N PRO A 56 6.99 -20.73 12.24
CA PRO A 56 7.14 -21.94 11.42
C PRO A 56 7.27 -23.24 12.22
N ASP A 57 8.04 -23.24 13.31
CA ASP A 57 8.24 -24.44 14.14
C ASP A 57 6.93 -24.96 14.72
N VAL A 58 6.03 -24.06 15.13
CA VAL A 58 4.71 -24.42 15.66
C VAL A 58 3.79 -24.88 14.54
N VAL A 59 3.84 -24.24 13.36
CA VAL A 59 3.12 -24.70 12.16
C VAL A 59 3.53 -26.12 11.81
N LYS A 60 4.84 -26.42 11.79
CA LYS A 60 5.37 -27.76 11.53
C LYS A 60 4.92 -28.77 12.58
N ALA A 61 5.02 -28.44 13.86
CA ALA A 61 4.63 -29.35 14.94
C ALA A 61 3.15 -29.71 14.93
N VAL A 62 2.27 -28.79 14.49
CA VAL A 62 0.81 -28.99 14.50
C VAL A 62 0.28 -29.56 13.18
N THR A 63 0.80 -29.10 12.05
CA THR A 63 0.25 -29.42 10.71
C THR A 63 1.13 -30.40 9.93
N GLY A 64 2.40 -30.57 10.33
CA GLY A 64 3.40 -31.31 9.56
C GLY A 64 3.95 -30.57 8.34
N ALA A 65 3.48 -29.35 8.05
CA ALA A 65 3.96 -28.56 6.94
C ALA A 65 5.32 -27.91 7.25
N ASP A 66 6.29 -28.11 6.37
CA ASP A 66 7.56 -27.38 6.37
C ASP A 66 7.38 -26.07 5.59
N VAL A 67 7.54 -24.95 6.28
CA VAL A 67 7.46 -23.59 5.71
C VAL A 67 8.59 -22.76 6.30
N THR A 68 9.21 -21.92 5.50
CA THR A 68 10.24 -20.98 5.99
C THR A 68 9.62 -19.73 6.60
N HIS A 69 10.41 -18.94 7.34
CA HIS A 69 9.94 -17.63 7.85
C HIS A 69 9.49 -16.69 6.72
N GLU A 70 10.22 -16.70 5.60
CA GLU A 70 9.92 -15.83 4.45
C GLU A 70 8.65 -16.28 3.72
N GLU A 71 8.47 -17.58 3.52
CA GLU A 71 7.23 -18.10 2.93
C GLU A 71 6.03 -17.85 3.83
N LEU A 72 6.19 -18.01 5.15
CA LEU A 72 5.09 -17.88 6.12
C LEU A 72 4.63 -16.44 6.30
N GLY A 73 5.55 -15.48 6.35
CA GLY A 73 5.24 -14.10 6.74
C GLY A 73 6.23 -13.06 6.25
N GLY A 74 6.99 -13.37 5.19
CA GLY A 74 7.86 -12.41 4.52
C GLY A 74 7.07 -11.32 3.80
N ALA A 75 7.78 -10.25 3.42
CA ALA A 75 7.18 -9.08 2.77
C ALA A 75 6.46 -9.44 1.47
N ASP A 76 7.04 -10.33 0.64
CA ASP A 76 6.44 -10.73 -0.64
C ASP A 76 5.17 -11.59 -0.46
N SER A 77 5.14 -12.50 0.53
CA SER A 77 3.94 -13.25 0.88
C SER A 77 2.81 -12.31 1.31
N HIS A 78 3.12 -11.30 2.13
CA HIS A 78 2.12 -10.33 2.57
C HIS A 78 1.66 -9.35 1.50
N ALA A 79 2.50 -9.04 0.51
CA ALA A 79 2.16 -8.11 -0.56
C ALA A 79 1.46 -8.77 -1.75
N SER A 80 1.56 -10.09 -1.92
CA SER A 80 1.00 -10.78 -3.09
C SER A 80 -0.06 -11.84 -2.77
N LEU A 81 0.01 -12.47 -1.59
CA LEU A 81 -0.90 -13.54 -1.21
C LEU A 81 -1.93 -13.09 -0.16
N SER A 82 -1.47 -12.51 0.95
CA SER A 82 -2.37 -12.19 2.06
C SER A 82 -2.96 -10.77 2.02
N GLY A 83 -2.35 -9.85 1.26
CA GLY A 83 -2.75 -8.44 1.19
C GLY A 83 -2.48 -7.64 2.47
N VAL A 84 -1.72 -8.18 3.43
CA VAL A 84 -1.42 -7.50 4.70
C VAL A 84 -0.44 -6.35 4.48
N ALA A 85 0.56 -6.52 3.61
CA ALA A 85 1.49 -5.46 3.29
C ALA A 85 0.90 -4.58 2.18
N HIS A 86 0.81 -3.28 2.44
CA HIS A 86 0.33 -2.31 1.48
C HIS A 86 1.47 -1.86 0.55
N PHE A 87 2.68 -1.80 1.08
CA PHE A 87 3.88 -1.43 0.34
C PHE A 87 5.06 -2.30 0.74
N VAL A 88 5.90 -2.64 -0.24
CA VAL A 88 7.13 -3.43 -0.04
C VAL A 88 8.29 -2.78 -0.75
N TYR A 89 9.39 -2.55 -0.03
CA TYR A 89 10.61 -1.94 -0.53
C TYR A 89 11.83 -2.85 -0.33
N GLU A 90 12.89 -2.61 -1.10
CA GLU A 90 14.10 -3.43 -1.08
C GLU A 90 15.01 -3.12 0.11
N ASN A 91 14.90 -1.91 0.69
CA ASN A 91 15.70 -1.49 1.84
C ASN A 91 14.97 -0.44 2.69
N GLU A 92 15.50 -0.18 3.89
CA GLU A 92 14.91 0.74 4.86
C GLU A 92 14.86 2.19 4.36
N GLU A 93 15.89 2.66 3.65
CA GLU A 93 15.95 4.03 3.13
C GLU A 93 14.78 4.32 2.18
N GLN A 94 14.61 3.47 1.17
CA GLN A 94 13.48 3.55 0.23
C GLN A 94 12.13 3.47 0.96
N CYS A 95 12.03 2.59 1.96
CA CYS A 95 10.81 2.42 2.74
C CYS A 95 10.45 3.70 3.51
N ILE A 96 11.41 4.32 4.19
CA ILE A 96 11.17 5.54 4.96
C ILE A 96 10.89 6.73 4.04
N ASP A 97 11.54 6.82 2.87
CA ASP A 97 11.23 7.85 1.88
C ASP A 97 9.81 7.71 1.32
N ALA A 98 9.36 6.47 1.10
CA ALA A 98 7.98 6.21 0.71
C ALA A 98 6.97 6.56 1.81
N VAL A 99 7.30 6.35 3.08
CA VAL A 99 6.47 6.81 4.20
C VAL A 99 6.36 8.32 4.21
N ARG A 100 7.47 9.06 4.00
CA ARG A 100 7.44 10.52 3.86
C ARG A 100 6.59 10.97 2.67
N ARG A 101 6.69 10.27 1.54
CA ARG A 101 5.86 10.51 0.35
C ARG A 101 4.38 10.31 0.68
N LEU A 102 3.99 9.22 1.35
CA LEU A 102 2.62 8.97 1.80
C LEU A 102 2.11 10.09 2.71
N LEU A 103 2.90 10.51 3.70
CA LEU A 103 2.53 11.61 4.59
C LEU A 103 2.27 12.92 3.83
N GLY A 104 2.96 13.15 2.70
CA GLY A 104 2.69 14.29 1.84
C GLY A 104 1.32 14.25 1.14
N PHE A 105 0.64 13.11 1.10
CA PHE A 105 -0.72 12.98 0.58
C PHE A 105 -1.79 13.12 1.67
N LEU A 106 -1.50 12.75 2.91
CA LEU A 106 -2.50 12.63 3.97
C LEU A 106 -2.66 13.94 4.78
N PRO A 107 -3.87 14.26 5.27
CA PRO A 107 -4.04 15.31 6.26
C PRO A 107 -3.47 14.88 7.62
N SER A 108 -3.15 15.83 8.49
CA SER A 108 -2.64 15.52 9.85
C SER A 108 -3.65 14.79 10.72
N ASN A 109 -4.94 15.04 10.47
CA ASN A 109 -6.09 14.48 11.18
C ASN A 109 -7.36 14.64 10.33
N ASN A 110 -8.48 14.07 10.79
CA ASN A 110 -9.75 14.05 10.05
C ASN A 110 -10.53 15.39 10.01
N LEU A 111 -10.02 16.46 10.62
CA LEU A 111 -10.61 17.80 10.58
C LEU A 111 -9.88 18.75 9.62
N GLU A 112 -8.70 18.35 9.13
CA GLU A 112 -7.88 19.14 8.21
C GLU A 112 -8.02 18.65 6.78
N GLU A 113 -7.84 19.56 5.82
CA GLU A 113 -7.66 19.18 4.41
C GLU A 113 -6.26 18.61 4.18
N SER A 114 -6.13 17.75 3.17
CA SER A 114 -4.82 17.27 2.72
C SER A 114 -3.92 18.43 2.26
N PRO A 115 -2.59 18.31 2.40
CA PRO A 115 -1.65 19.34 1.96
C PRO A 115 -1.84 19.68 0.48
N ILE A 116 -1.97 20.98 0.16
CA ILE A 116 -1.92 21.47 -1.22
C ILE A 116 -0.45 21.71 -1.55
N VAL A 117 0.03 21.04 -2.60
CA VAL A 117 1.41 21.19 -3.09
C VAL A 117 1.38 22.03 -4.36
N THR A 118 2.28 23.01 -4.47
CA THR A 118 2.48 23.69 -5.75
C THR A 118 3.09 22.69 -6.72
N THR A 119 2.27 22.15 -7.61
CA THR A 119 2.75 21.37 -8.73
C THR A 119 3.22 22.32 -9.82
N GLY A 120 4.19 21.89 -10.63
CA GLY A 120 4.50 22.62 -11.86
C GLY A 120 3.23 22.81 -12.69
N ALA A 121 3.25 23.72 -13.69
CA ALA A 121 2.21 23.74 -14.71
C ALA A 121 2.28 22.43 -15.53
N SER A 122 1.83 21.33 -14.92
CA SER A 122 1.70 20.05 -15.57
C SER A 122 0.65 20.31 -16.62
N LYS A 123 1.08 20.26 -17.89
CA LYS A 123 0.16 20.00 -18.97
C LYS A 123 -0.46 18.65 -18.61
N THR A 124 -1.57 18.63 -17.89
CA THR A 124 -2.52 17.53 -18.02
C THR A 124 -2.60 17.33 -19.53
N LEU A 125 -2.15 16.18 -20.03
CA LEU A 125 -2.10 15.91 -21.47
C LEU A 125 -3.53 15.68 -21.96
N ALA A 126 -4.36 16.71 -21.81
CA ALA A 126 -5.70 16.79 -22.30
C ALA A 126 -5.62 17.08 -23.80
N GLY A 127 -6.02 16.11 -24.62
CA GLY A 127 -6.66 16.45 -25.88
C GLY A 127 -6.69 15.37 -26.93
N ALA A 128 -5.62 14.59 -27.12
CA ALA A 128 -5.56 13.62 -28.23
C ALA A 128 -4.98 12.26 -27.86
N GLU A 129 -3.79 12.22 -27.28
CA GLU A 129 -3.02 10.96 -27.13
C GLU A 129 -3.65 9.93 -26.19
N LEU A 130 -4.49 10.36 -25.23
CA LEU A 130 -5.23 9.44 -24.35
C LEU A 130 -6.15 8.50 -25.13
N ARG A 131 -6.69 8.95 -26.28
CA ARG A 131 -7.58 8.13 -27.11
C ARG A 131 -6.89 6.90 -27.69
N TYR A 132 -5.55 6.95 -27.83
CA TYR A 132 -4.76 5.87 -28.41
C TYR A 132 -4.28 4.85 -27.38
N LEU A 133 -4.56 5.05 -26.08
CA LEU A 133 -4.25 4.08 -25.03
C LEU A 133 -5.29 2.96 -24.93
N ILE A 134 -6.54 3.29 -25.26
CA ILE A 134 -7.63 2.34 -25.27
C ILE A 134 -7.61 1.64 -26.62
N PRO A 135 -7.45 0.31 -26.68
CA PRO A 135 -7.53 -0.41 -27.92
C PRO A 135 -8.91 -0.30 -28.56
N ASP A 136 -8.96 -0.24 -29.90
CA ASP A 136 -10.23 -0.28 -30.63
C ASP A 136 -10.97 -1.63 -30.45
N GLU A 137 -10.22 -2.71 -30.21
CA GLU A 137 -10.76 -4.04 -29.92
C GLU A 137 -11.20 -4.16 -28.46
N ALA A 138 -12.49 -4.39 -28.22
CA ALA A 138 -13.08 -4.46 -26.88
C ALA A 138 -12.43 -5.49 -25.93
N ASN A 139 -11.90 -6.60 -26.49
CA ASN A 139 -11.31 -7.69 -25.70
C ASN A 139 -9.79 -7.55 -25.52
N LYS A 140 -9.18 -6.51 -26.10
CA LYS A 140 -7.74 -6.31 -25.99
C LYS A 140 -7.43 -5.61 -24.66
N PRO A 141 -6.56 -6.18 -23.81
CA PRO A 141 -6.23 -5.58 -22.54
C PRO A 141 -5.39 -4.32 -22.71
N TYR A 142 -5.45 -3.45 -21.71
CA TYR A 142 -4.59 -2.28 -21.56
C TYR A 142 -4.26 -2.07 -20.08
N ASP A 143 -3.14 -1.39 -19.80
CA ASP A 143 -2.80 -1.02 -18.42
C ASP A 143 -3.45 0.33 -18.09
N VAL A 144 -4.25 0.35 -17.03
CA VAL A 144 -4.89 1.58 -16.57
C VAL A 144 -3.88 2.56 -15.96
N ARG A 145 -2.70 2.07 -15.53
CA ARG A 145 -1.60 2.91 -15.04
C ARG A 145 -1.10 3.89 -16.10
N ASP A 146 -1.07 3.48 -17.37
CA ASP A 146 -0.71 4.36 -18.49
C ASP A 146 -1.66 5.57 -18.61
N ILE A 147 -2.93 5.35 -18.26
CA ILE A 147 -3.94 6.43 -18.23
C ILE A 147 -3.73 7.31 -17.02
N ILE A 148 -3.55 6.71 -15.83
CA ILE A 148 -3.34 7.41 -14.56
C ILE A 148 -2.12 8.34 -14.66
N ASP A 149 -0.98 7.84 -15.13
CA ASP A 149 0.26 8.61 -15.25
C ASP A 149 0.10 9.85 -16.13
N ARG A 150 -0.73 9.79 -17.17
CA ARG A 150 -0.93 10.91 -18.10
C ARG A 150 -1.89 11.99 -17.60
N ILE A 151 -2.75 11.67 -16.65
CA ILE A 151 -3.74 12.60 -16.11
C ILE A 151 -3.33 13.19 -14.77
N ILE A 152 -2.48 12.49 -14.01
CA ILE A 152 -2.04 12.90 -12.68
C ILE A 152 -0.92 13.94 -12.77
N ASP A 153 -0.89 14.85 -11.80
CA ASP A 153 0.16 15.87 -11.73
C ASP A 153 1.54 15.20 -11.61
N GLU A 154 2.52 15.68 -12.39
CA GLU A 154 3.92 15.26 -12.34
C GLU A 154 4.16 13.75 -12.55
N GLN A 155 3.17 12.99 -13.04
CA GLN A 155 3.22 11.53 -13.09
C GLN A 155 3.48 10.90 -11.70
N ASP A 156 3.09 11.58 -10.61
CA ASP A 156 3.31 11.15 -9.23
C ASP A 156 2.12 10.32 -8.71
N PHE A 157 2.10 9.02 -9.04
CA PHE A 157 1.13 8.07 -8.52
C PHE A 157 1.75 7.14 -7.46
N LEU A 158 1.21 7.18 -6.24
CA LEU A 158 1.56 6.29 -5.13
C LEU A 158 0.55 5.15 -5.08
N GLU A 159 0.84 4.07 -5.81
CA GLU A 159 0.00 2.88 -5.86
C GLU A 159 0.05 2.10 -4.54
N VAL A 160 -1.12 1.84 -3.97
CA VAL A 160 -1.31 1.05 -2.75
C VAL A 160 -1.59 -0.39 -3.15
N GLN A 161 -0.96 -1.36 -2.49
CA GLN A 161 -1.16 -2.79 -2.74
C GLN A 161 -0.88 -3.22 -4.20
N ALA A 162 0.11 -2.61 -4.87
CA ALA A 162 0.42 -2.87 -6.28
C ALA A 162 0.67 -4.35 -6.67
N ARG A 163 0.94 -5.23 -5.69
CA ARG A 163 1.19 -6.66 -5.89
C ARG A 163 0.02 -7.57 -5.44
N PHE A 164 -1.04 -7.01 -4.85
CA PHE A 164 -2.19 -7.75 -4.34
C PHE A 164 -3.46 -7.37 -5.11
N ALA A 165 -4.28 -8.37 -5.45
CA ALA A 165 -5.51 -8.19 -6.22
C ALA A 165 -5.33 -7.28 -7.46
N PRO A 166 -4.43 -7.63 -8.41
CA PRO A 166 -4.03 -6.77 -9.53
C PRO A 166 -5.14 -6.49 -10.54
N ASN A 167 -6.33 -7.05 -10.34
CA ASN A 167 -7.55 -6.78 -11.08
C ASN A 167 -8.26 -5.47 -10.63
N ILE A 168 -7.67 -4.71 -9.70
CA ILE A 168 -8.04 -3.34 -9.36
C ILE A 168 -6.77 -2.55 -9.02
N VAL A 169 -6.70 -1.29 -9.43
CA VAL A 169 -5.60 -0.37 -9.11
C VAL A 169 -6.14 0.69 -8.15
N VAL A 170 -5.47 0.87 -7.02
CA VAL A 170 -5.79 1.89 -6.02
C VAL A 170 -4.55 2.65 -5.62
N GLY A 171 -4.70 3.94 -5.29
CA GLY A 171 -3.56 4.73 -4.84
C GLY A 171 -3.87 6.21 -4.69
N PHE A 172 -2.83 6.98 -4.44
CA PHE A 172 -2.90 8.43 -4.30
C PHE A 172 -2.15 9.12 -5.43
N GLY A 173 -2.65 10.27 -5.86
CA GLY A 173 -1.83 11.27 -6.52
C GLY A 173 -2.45 12.65 -6.41
N ARG A 174 -2.09 13.57 -7.31
CA ARG A 174 -2.58 14.95 -7.26
C ARG A 174 -3.21 15.42 -8.56
N PHE A 175 -4.20 16.28 -8.44
CA PHE A 175 -4.74 17.10 -9.52
C PHE A 175 -4.79 18.55 -9.03
N ASP A 176 -4.14 19.45 -9.78
CA ASP A 176 -3.99 20.86 -9.39
C ASP A 176 -3.45 21.00 -7.95
N GLY A 177 -2.45 20.17 -7.63
CA GLY A 177 -1.78 20.18 -6.32
C GLY A 177 -2.57 19.56 -5.17
N ARG A 178 -3.80 19.10 -5.39
CA ARG A 178 -4.67 18.51 -4.35
C ARG A 178 -4.61 16.99 -4.36
N THR A 179 -4.40 16.37 -3.20
CA THR A 179 -4.47 14.91 -3.05
C THR A 179 -5.82 14.36 -3.53
N THR A 180 -5.76 13.33 -4.35
CA THR A 180 -6.92 12.58 -4.84
C THR A 180 -6.64 11.08 -4.73
N GLY A 181 -7.60 10.34 -4.17
CA GLY A 181 -7.60 8.88 -4.20
C GLY A 181 -8.10 8.39 -5.56
N VAL A 182 -7.37 7.47 -6.17
CA VAL A 182 -7.71 6.87 -7.47
C VAL A 182 -8.12 5.42 -7.23
N ILE A 183 -9.22 5.01 -7.87
CA ILE A 183 -9.67 3.62 -7.95
C ILE A 183 -9.96 3.36 -9.42
N ALA A 184 -9.29 2.38 -10.00
CA ALA A 184 -9.38 2.10 -11.43
C ALA A 184 -9.40 0.61 -11.71
N ASN A 185 -10.33 0.18 -12.55
CA ASN A 185 -10.39 -1.18 -13.05
C ASN A 185 -9.41 -1.31 -14.22
N PRO A 186 -8.37 -2.16 -14.15
CA PRO A 186 -7.73 -2.63 -15.35
C PRO A 186 -8.77 -3.40 -16.18
N ASN A 187 -8.60 -3.41 -17.50
CA ASN A 187 -9.37 -4.31 -18.38
C ASN A 187 -8.54 -5.58 -18.60
N PRO A 188 -8.64 -6.62 -17.74
CA PRO A 188 -8.00 -7.89 -18.01
C PRO A 188 -8.65 -8.55 -19.24
N PRO A 189 -7.92 -9.37 -20.00
CA PRO A 189 -8.57 -10.22 -20.98
C PRO A 189 -9.59 -11.12 -20.26
N ILE A 190 -10.81 -11.20 -20.82
CA ILE A 190 -11.86 -12.13 -20.38
C ILE A 190 -11.37 -13.58 -20.56
#